data_AF-A0A2Y9BBC5-F1
#
_entry.id   AF-A0A2Y9BBC5-F1
#
_cell.length_a   1.000
_cell.length_b   1.000
_cell.length_c   1.000
_cell.angle_alpha   90.00
_cell.angle_beta   90.00
_cell.angle_gamma   90.00
#
_symmetry.space_group_name_H-M   'P 1'
#
loop_
_entity.id
_entity.type
_entity.pdbx_description
1 polymer ?
#
loop_
_entity_poly.entity_id
_entity_poly.type
_entity_poly.pdbx_seq_one_letter_code
_entity_poly.pdbx_strand_id
1 'polypeptide(L)'
;MQLQRLNLLVSQFLDFAELQALEQIPMSMKDWINALDNQIISNKRKLLEGKGNISHKQAVEKAEKEFEIYRAREMKPIESDFDRALKLLNDSLM
;
A
#
# COMPACT_ATOMS: atom_id res chain seq x y z
N MET A 1 -9.65 -1.44 6.82
CA MET A 1 -10.72 -0.84 5.99
C MET A 1 -10.22 0.13 4.93
N GLN A 2 -9.64 1.30 5.25
CA GLN A 2 -9.23 2.27 4.21
C GLN A 2 -8.04 1.79 3.35
N LEU A 3 -6.98 1.28 3.98
CA LEU A 3 -5.82 0.68 3.29
C LEU A 3 -6.21 -0.51 2.41
N GLN A 4 -7.04 -1.42 2.91
CA GLN A 4 -7.54 -2.55 2.12
C GLN A 4 -8.32 -2.12 0.88
N ARG A 5 -9.16 -1.08 0.98
CA ARG A 5 -9.89 -0.52 -0.17
C ARG A 5 -8.94 0.10 -1.19
N LEU A 6 -7.89 0.78 -0.73
CA LEU A 6 -6.87 1.33 -1.63
C LEU A 6 -6.12 0.21 -2.35
N ASN A 7 -5.67 -0.81 -1.62
CA ASN A 7 -5.00 -1.97 -2.21
C ASN A 7 -5.88 -2.64 -3.27
N LEU A 8 -7.18 -2.82 -3.00
CA LEU A 8 -8.10 -3.41 -3.97
C LEU A 8 -8.21 -2.59 -5.26
N LEU A 9 -8.26 -1.25 -5.16
CA LEU A 9 -8.30 -0.37 -6.33
C LEU A 9 -7.00 -0.44 -7.13
N VAL A 10 -5.86 -0.46 -6.43
CA VAL A 10 -4.53 -0.57 -7.06
C VAL A 10 -4.40 -1.91 -7.78
N SER A 11 -4.72 -3.02 -7.12
CA SER A 11 -4.69 -4.36 -7.73
C SER A 11 -5.58 -4.42 -8.96
N GLN A 12 -6.83 -3.94 -8.88
CA GLN A 12 -7.74 -3.92 -10.03
C GLN A 12 -7.16 -3.17 -11.24
N PHE A 13 -6.47 -2.04 -11.02
CA PHE A 13 -5.86 -1.28 -12.11
C PHE A 13 -4.63 -1.98 -12.69
N LEU A 14 -3.84 -2.64 -11.85
CA LEU A 14 -2.69 -3.44 -12.29
C LEU A 14 -3.14 -4.66 -13.10
N ASP A 15 -4.18 -5.36 -12.66
CA ASP A 15 -4.76 -6.50 -13.40
C ASP A 15 -5.28 -6.04 -14.78
N PHE A 16 -5.94 -4.88 -14.84
CA PHE A 16 -6.35 -4.27 -16.10
C PHE A 16 -5.15 -3.97 -17.01
N ALA A 17 -4.09 -3.37 -16.48
CA ALA A 17 -2.89 -3.05 -17.24
C ALA A 17 -2.17 -4.31 -17.74
N GLU A 18 -2.14 -5.37 -16.93
CA GLU A 18 -1.59 -6.67 -17.31
C GLU A 18 -2.39 -7.28 -18.47
N LEU A 19 -3.73 -7.24 -18.43
CA LEU A 19 -4.56 -7.69 -19.55
C LEU A 19 -4.27 -6.93 -20.84
N GLN A 20 -4.15 -5.60 -20.78
CA GLN A 20 -3.78 -4.80 -21.96
C GLN A 20 -2.41 -5.20 -22.53
N ALA A 21 -1.45 -5.51 -21.66
CA ALA A 21 -0.13 -5.97 -22.07
C ALA A 21 -0.16 -7.38 -22.70
N LEU A 22 -0.93 -8.31 -22.10
CA LEU A 22 -1.12 -9.67 -22.62
C LEU A 22 -1.80 -9.68 -23.98
N GLU A 23 -2.78 -8.80 -24.18
CA GLU A 23 -3.48 -8.61 -25.46
C GLU A 23 -2.68 -7.79 -26.47
N GLN A 24 -1.47 -7.35 -26.12
CA GLN A 24 -0.60 -6.52 -26.94
C GLN A 24 -1.28 -5.22 -27.41
N ILE A 25 -2.14 -4.64 -26.56
CA ILE A 25 -2.82 -3.38 -26.85
C ILE A 25 -1.84 -2.24 -26.52
N PRO A 26 -1.35 -1.50 -27.54
CA PRO A 26 -0.45 -0.38 -27.29
C PRO A 26 -1.22 0.76 -26.62
N MET A 27 -0.70 1.24 -25.49
CA MET A 27 -1.27 2.37 -24.75
C MET A 27 -0.23 3.47 -24.56
N SER A 28 -0.61 4.71 -24.87
CA SER A 28 0.20 5.87 -24.52
C SER A 28 0.02 6.25 -23.05
N MET A 29 0.92 7.07 -22.51
CA MET A 29 0.76 7.62 -21.15
C MET A 29 -0.57 8.37 -20.96
N LYS A 30 -1.11 8.98 -22.01
CA LYS A 30 -2.42 9.64 -21.96
C LYS A 30 -3.56 8.63 -21.84
N ASP A 31 -3.46 7.49 -22.51
CA ASP A 31 -4.48 6.44 -22.45
C ASP A 31 -4.51 5.81 -21.05
N TRP A 32 -3.35 5.63 -20.42
CA TRP A 32 -3.26 5.18 -19.03
C TRP A 32 -3.93 6.13 -18.04
N ILE A 33 -3.77 7.44 -18.22
CA ILE A 33 -4.46 8.45 -17.41
C ILE A 33 -5.97 8.32 -17.57
N ASN A 34 -6.46 8.26 -18.81
CA ASN A 34 -7.89 8.14 -19.08
C ASN A 34 -8.47 6.82 -18.53
N ALA A 35 -7.75 5.71 -18.65
CA ALA A 35 -8.19 4.42 -18.14
C ALA A 35 -8.30 4.43 -16.61
N LEU A 36 -7.31 5.01 -15.93
CA LEU A 36 -7.33 5.16 -14.47
C LEU A 36 -8.51 6.03 -14.04
N ASP A 37 -8.74 7.15 -14.71
CA ASP A 37 -9.84 8.06 -14.41
C ASP A 37 -11.21 7.35 -14.57
N ASN A 38 -11.38 6.63 -15.67
CA ASN A 38 -12.59 5.84 -15.94
C ASN A 38 -12.80 4.76 -14.88
N GLN A 39 -11.74 4.10 -14.42
CA GLN A 39 -11.85 3.08 -13.36
C GLN A 39 -12.26 3.69 -12.02
N ILE A 40 -11.75 4.87 -11.65
CA ILE A 40 -12.15 5.60 -10.44
C ILE A 40 -13.64 5.96 -10.51
N ILE A 41 -14.09 6.49 -11.64
CA ILE A 41 -15.50 6.84 -11.87
C ILE A 41 -16.39 5.58 -11.80
N SER A 42 -15.96 4.48 -12.43
CA SER A 42 -16.69 3.20 -12.44
C SER A 42 -16.86 2.61 -11.05
N ASN A 43 -15.87 2.83 -10.18
CA ASN A 43 -15.93 2.50 -8.75
C ASN A 43 -16.80 3.49 -7.92
N LYS A 44 -17.56 4.38 -8.57
CA LYS A 44 -18.40 5.43 -7.97
C LYS A 44 -17.61 6.36 -7.05
N ARG A 45 -16.36 6.65 -7.40
CA ARG A 45 -15.47 7.57 -6.68
C ARG A 45 -15.28 8.86 -7.47
N LYS A 46 -14.96 9.93 -6.77
CA LYS A 46 -14.68 11.23 -7.35
C LYS A 46 -13.22 11.28 -7.79
N LEU A 47 -12.99 11.83 -8.98
CA LEU A 47 -11.65 12.22 -9.40
C LEU A 47 -11.14 13.36 -8.52
N LEU A 48 -9.82 13.40 -8.38
CA LEU A 48 -9.17 14.51 -7.71
C LEU A 48 -9.15 15.70 -8.67
N GLU A 49 -9.87 16.77 -8.33
CA GLU A 49 -9.82 18.02 -9.09
C GLU A 49 -8.71 18.92 -8.55
N GLY A 50 -7.77 19.30 -9.43
CA GLY A 50 -6.63 20.16 -9.08
C GLY A 50 -5.54 19.44 -8.28
N LYS A 51 -4.73 20.20 -7.54
CA LYS A 51 -3.53 19.70 -6.84
C LYS A 51 -3.82 19.22 -5.40
N GLY A 52 -5.08 19.26 -4.98
CA GLY A 52 -5.48 19.08 -3.58
C GLY A 52 -5.02 20.21 -2.66
N ASN A 53 -5.34 20.09 -1.37
CA ASN A 53 -5.01 21.08 -0.34
C ASN A 53 -3.93 20.62 0.65
N ILE A 54 -3.43 19.38 0.50
CA ILE A 54 -2.46 18.80 1.43
C ILE A 54 -1.04 19.13 0.96
N SER A 55 -0.29 19.80 1.83
CA SER A 55 1.13 20.10 1.57
C SER A 55 2.00 18.85 1.68
N HIS A 56 3.15 18.87 1.03
CA HIS A 56 4.13 17.77 1.11
C HIS A 56 4.52 17.43 2.56
N LYS A 57 4.75 18.45 3.40
CA LYS A 57 5.09 18.27 4.82
C LYS A 57 4.01 17.48 5.56
N GLN A 58 2.74 17.84 5.38
CA GLN A 58 1.61 17.14 6.01
C GLN A 58 1.48 15.69 5.53
N ALA A 59 1.80 15.42 4.26
CA ALA A 59 1.78 14.07 3.72
C ALA A 59 2.88 13.19 4.34
N VAL A 60 4.10 13.73 4.49
CA VAL A 60 5.23 13.03 5.10
C VAL A 60 4.97 12.74 6.58
N GLU A 61 4.56 13.74 7.36
CA GLU A 61 4.24 13.58 8.79
C GLU A 61 3.18 12.49 9.02
N LYS A 62 2.17 12.43 8.12
CA LYS A 62 1.16 11.39 8.17
C LYS A 62 1.73 10.02 7.84
N ALA A 63 2.56 9.91 6.79
CA ALA A 63 3.15 8.65 6.36
C ALA A 63 4.06 8.05 7.45
N GLU A 64 4.91 8.87 8.07
CA GLU A 64 5.77 8.45 9.18
C GLU A 64 4.95 7.93 10.35
N LYS A 65 3.89 8.64 10.73
CA LYS A 65 2.99 8.23 11.82
C LYS A 65 2.33 6.87 11.55
N GLU A 66 1.81 6.66 10.33
CA GLU A 66 1.20 5.37 9.96
C GLU A 66 2.25 4.25 9.90
N PHE A 67 3.48 4.56 9.47
CA PHE A 67 4.57 3.61 9.43
C PHE A 67 4.99 3.14 10.83
N GLU A 68 5.08 4.05 11.82
CA GLU A 68 5.38 3.64 13.21
C GLU A 68 4.31 2.72 13.79
N ILE A 69 3.03 2.98 13.48
CA ILE A 69 1.92 2.11 13.89
C ILE A 69 2.03 0.73 13.24
N TYR A 70 2.34 0.68 11.94
CA TYR A 70 2.56 -0.57 11.22
C TYR A 70 3.76 -1.33 11.79
N ARG A 71 4.92 -0.68 11.90
CA ARG A 71 6.15 -1.26 12.44
C ARG A 71 5.93 -1.86 13.84
N ALA A 72 5.28 -1.12 14.73
CA ALA A 72 4.96 -1.61 16.07
C ALA A 72 4.01 -2.82 16.07
N ARG A 73 3.12 -2.92 15.07
CA ARG A 73 2.24 -4.09 14.90
C ARG A 73 3.02 -5.31 14.40
N GLU A 74 3.90 -5.14 13.42
CA GLU A 74 4.68 -6.23 12.83
C GLU A 74 5.80 -6.73 13.77
N MET A 75 6.33 -5.87 14.64
CA MET A 75 7.37 -6.25 15.61
C MET A 75 6.81 -7.01 16.83
N LYS A 76 5.51 -6.91 17.15
CA LYS A 76 4.89 -7.64 18.28
C LYS A 76 4.92 -9.17 18.17
N PRO A 77 4.74 -9.82 17.00
CA PRO A 77 4.83 -11.27 16.87
C PRO A 77 6.26 -11.81 16.68
N ILE A 78 7.29 -10.95 16.59
CA ILE A 78 8.66 -11.41 16.40
C ILE A 78 9.30 -11.64 17.76
N GLU A 79 9.23 -12.87 18.26
CA GLU A 79 10.20 -13.33 19.25
C GLU A 79 11.56 -13.40 18.54
N SER A 80 12.47 -12.49 18.88
CA SER A 80 13.80 -12.47 18.27
C SER A 80 14.50 -13.82 18.51
N ASP A 81 15.25 -14.32 17.53
CA ASP A 81 16.09 -15.50 17.75
C ASP A 81 17.07 -15.29 18.92
N PHE A 82 17.40 -14.02 19.24
CA PHE A 82 18.13 -13.64 20.44
C PHE A 82 17.34 -13.87 21.74
N ASP A 83 16.05 -13.48 21.76
CA ASP A 83 15.16 -13.72 22.91
C ASP A 83 14.94 -15.22 23.11
N ARG A 84 14.82 -15.98 22.02
CA ARG A 84 14.75 -17.44 22.04
C ARG A 84 16.03 -18.05 22.60
N ALA A 85 17.20 -17.57 22.17
CA ALA A 85 18.49 -18.04 22.68
C ALA A 85 18.68 -17.73 24.18
N LEU A 86 18.26 -16.54 24.64
CA LEU A 86 18.28 -16.18 26.06
C LEU A 86 17.36 -17.05 26.91
N LYS A 87 16.15 -17.36 26.43
CA LYS A 87 15.24 -18.30 27.11
C LYS A 87 15.85 -19.70 27.22
N LEU A 88 16.42 -20.22 26.12
CA LEU A 88 17.08 -21.53 26.13
C LEU A 88 18.28 -21.59 27.09
N LEU A 89 19.08 -20.53 27.16
CA LEU A 89 20.17 -20.41 28.13
C LEU A 89 19.65 -20.40 29.57
N ASN A 90 18.59 -19.63 29.85
CA ASN A 90 18.01 -19.52 31.18
C ASN A 90 17.31 -20.82 31.63
N ASP A 91 16.66 -21.54 30.70
CA ASP A 91 16.04 -22.84 30.96
C ASP A 91 17.07 -23.97 31.12
N SER A 92 18.28 -23.80 30.58
CA SER A 92 19.41 -24.74 30.78
C SER A 92 20.20 -24.52 32.08
N LEU A 93 19.96 -23.38 32.74
CA LEU A 93 20.60 -22.97 33.99
C LEU A 93 19.69 -23.17 35.22
N MET A 94 18.45 -23.65 35.01
CA MET A 94 17.57 -24.22 36.04
C MET A 94 17.58 -25.74 35.99
#